data_AF-A0A3N6S7X7-F1
#
_entry.id   AF-A0A3N6S7X7-F1
#
_cell.length_a   1.000
_cell.length_b   1.000
_cell.length_c   1.000
_cell.angle_alpha   90.00
_cell.angle_beta   90.00
_cell.angle_gamma   90.00
#
_symmetry.space_group_name_H-M   'P 1'
#
loop_
_entity.id
_entity.type
_entity.pdbx_description
1 polymer ?
#
loop_
_entity_poly.entity_id
_entity_poly.type
_entity_poly.pdbx_seq_one_letter_code
_entity_poly.pdbx_strand_id
1 'polypeptide(L)'
;GNQNPIRIPNPVVVDPLPEDTRIKATTTPAPEEKSFADYILILPLPYIPPIYIYLSKPPVELLEVELYSDFVRRSRQGKYEADHMPSKAAVKAYLKAHYPEMTPEDIELASQDVAAIVIPKKVHQQISETYGGRNTSAQIELDSKNLRAALDRNLDAIKPALKEHGATENKIESARSKMHKLNSDMGLYK
;
A
#
# COMPACT_ATOMS: atom_id res chain seq x y z
N GLY A 1 -31.09 18.00 26.94
CA GLY A 1 -30.22 16.94 27.48
C GLY A 1 -30.97 15.63 27.44
N ASN A 2 -30.35 14.55 26.99
CA ASN A 2 -30.98 13.24 26.89
C ASN A 2 -31.21 12.68 28.31
N GLN A 3 -32.45 12.32 28.66
CA GLN A 3 -32.83 12.02 30.05
C GLN A 3 -32.50 10.59 30.51
N ASN A 4 -31.93 9.76 29.63
CA ASN A 4 -31.42 8.44 29.95
C ASN A 4 -29.95 8.33 29.53
N PRO A 5 -28.98 8.57 30.43
CA PRO A 5 -27.59 8.27 30.17
C PRO A 5 -27.44 6.75 30.03
N ILE A 6 -26.90 6.29 28.90
CA ILE A 6 -26.49 4.89 28.74
C ILE A 6 -25.41 4.63 29.79
N ARG A 7 -25.70 3.76 30.75
CA ARG A 7 -24.75 3.38 31.81
C ARG A 7 -23.73 2.42 31.20
N ILE A 8 -22.66 2.97 30.65
CA ILE A 8 -21.53 2.18 30.16
C ILE A 8 -20.94 1.46 31.40
N PRO A 9 -20.86 0.11 31.42
CA PRO A 9 -20.22 -0.59 32.53
C PRO A 9 -18.78 -0.10 32.66
N ASN A 10 -18.32 0.11 33.90
CA ASN A 10 -17.06 0.76 34.28
C ASN A 10 -16.04 0.86 33.12
N PRO A 11 -15.94 2.01 32.45
CA PRO A 11 -15.01 2.16 31.35
C PRO A 11 -13.61 1.95 31.89
N VAL A 12 -12.89 1.00 31.30
CA VAL A 12 -11.49 0.81 31.60
C VAL A 12 -10.74 1.94 30.91
N VAL A 13 -10.40 2.97 31.69
CA VAL A 13 -9.60 4.09 31.21
C VAL A 13 -8.15 3.61 31.12
N VAL A 14 -7.58 3.67 29.92
CA VAL A 14 -6.18 3.37 29.67
C VAL A 14 -5.48 4.68 29.42
N ASP A 15 -4.46 4.99 30.21
CA ASP A 15 -3.57 6.11 29.92
C ASP A 15 -2.53 5.64 28.89
N PRO A 16 -2.54 6.15 27.65
CA PRO A 16 -1.56 5.76 26.64
C PRO A 16 -0.16 6.33 26.90
N LEU A 17 0.00 7.26 27.83
CA LEU A 17 1.28 7.87 28.19
C LEU A 17 1.79 7.28 29.51
N PRO A 18 2.92 6.55 29.52
CA PRO A 18 3.49 6.06 30.77
C PRO A 18 4.01 7.23 31.60
N GLU A 19 3.82 7.19 32.92
CA GLU A 19 4.32 8.22 33.86
C GLU A 19 5.86 8.39 33.80
N ASP A 20 6.58 7.36 33.35
CA ASP A 20 8.04 7.31 33.44
C ASP A 20 8.72 6.95 32.11
N THR A 21 8.59 7.80 31.10
CA THR A 21 9.33 7.60 29.84
C THR A 21 9.84 8.88 29.20
N ARG A 22 11.01 8.74 28.55
CA ARG A 22 11.64 9.70 27.61
C ARG A 22 10.77 10.01 26.37
N ILE A 23 9.48 9.67 26.40
CA ILE A 23 8.53 9.86 25.31
C ILE A 23 8.01 11.29 25.41
N LYS A 24 8.31 12.09 24.39
CA LYS A 24 7.84 13.46 24.28
C LYS A 24 6.44 13.43 23.69
N ALA A 25 5.42 13.72 24.50
CA ALA A 25 4.08 13.98 23.96
C ALA A 25 4.16 15.21 23.04
N THR A 26 3.80 15.02 21.76
CA THR A 26 3.74 16.12 20.80
C THR A 26 2.28 16.54 20.63
N THR A 27 2.02 17.85 20.62
CA THR A 27 0.71 18.42 20.27
C THR A 27 0.55 18.62 18.77
N THR A 28 1.41 17.97 17.98
CA THR A 28 1.34 18.00 16.52
C THR A 28 0.04 17.34 16.06
N PRO A 29 -0.60 17.87 15.00
CA PRO A 29 -1.73 17.18 14.38
C PRO A 29 -1.38 15.72 14.10
N ALA A 30 -2.36 14.83 14.24
CA ALA A 30 -2.18 13.45 13.82
C ALA A 30 -1.67 13.45 12.36
N PRO A 31 -0.59 12.71 12.04
CA PRO A 31 -0.10 12.64 10.67
C PRO A 31 -1.24 12.25 9.73
N GLU A 32 -1.31 12.87 8.55
CA GLU A 32 -2.30 12.50 7.53
C GLU A 32 -2.20 11.00 7.17
N GLU A 33 -0.98 10.46 7.22
CA GLU A 33 -0.72 9.04 7.05
C GLU A 33 -0.87 8.27 8.37
N LYS A 34 -1.96 7.50 8.50
CA LYS A 34 -2.09 6.44 9.52
C LYS A 34 -1.13 5.29 9.22
N SER A 35 0.13 5.45 9.62
CA SER A 35 1.25 4.52 9.40
C SER A 35 1.57 3.61 10.59
N PHE A 36 0.70 3.62 11.60
CA PHE A 36 0.83 2.80 12.79
C PHE A 36 -0.43 1.96 13.00
N ALA A 37 -0.27 0.81 13.64
CA ALA A 37 -1.35 0.02 14.20
C ALA A 37 -1.27 0.11 15.72
N ASP A 38 -2.38 0.48 16.35
CA ASP A 38 -2.52 0.61 17.79
C ASP A 38 -3.47 -0.44 18.35
N TYR A 39 -3.15 -0.91 19.55
CA TYR A 39 -3.91 -1.93 20.25
C TYR A 39 -3.96 -1.59 21.73
N ILE A 40 -5.07 -1.93 22.37
CA ILE A 40 -5.16 -2.05 23.83
C ILE A 40 -5.11 -3.55 24.13
N LEU A 41 -4.03 -4.01 24.75
CA LEU A 41 -3.91 -5.38 25.22
C LEU A 41 -4.56 -5.50 26.60
N ILE A 42 -5.63 -6.29 26.67
CA ILE A 42 -6.23 -6.73 27.92
C ILE A 42 -5.74 -8.15 28.18
N LEU A 43 -4.85 -8.32 29.15
CA LEU A 43 -4.30 -9.63 29.48
C LEU A 43 -5.21 -10.35 30.48
N PRO A 44 -5.37 -11.69 30.39
CA PRO A 44 -6.18 -12.47 31.33
C PRO A 44 -5.43 -12.72 32.65
N LEU A 45 -4.74 -11.70 33.17
CA LEU A 45 -3.96 -11.72 34.40
C LEU A 45 -4.49 -10.62 35.34
N PRO A 46 -4.89 -10.96 36.58
CA PRO A 46 -5.67 -10.07 37.43
C PRO A 46 -4.94 -8.80 37.91
N TYR A 47 -3.62 -8.70 37.71
CA TYR A 47 -2.78 -7.61 38.22
C TYR A 47 -2.03 -6.86 37.13
N ILE A 48 -2.35 -7.07 35.85
CA ILE A 48 -1.78 -6.30 34.76
C ILE A 48 -2.85 -5.36 34.20
N PRO A 49 -2.73 -4.03 34.38
CA PRO A 49 -3.65 -3.09 33.76
C PRO A 49 -3.54 -3.19 32.22
N PRO A 50 -4.58 -2.81 31.46
CA PRO A 50 -4.48 -2.85 30.02
C PRO A 50 -3.32 -2.01 29.49
N ILE A 51 -2.66 -2.53 28.48
CA ILE A 51 -1.44 -1.95 27.93
C ILE A 51 -1.77 -1.36 26.56
N TYR A 52 -1.54 -0.06 26.39
CA TYR A 52 -1.55 0.56 25.07
C TYR A 52 -0.25 0.24 24.33
N ILE A 53 -0.36 -0.29 23.11
CA ILE A 53 0.78 -0.59 22.24
C ILE A 53 0.54 0.09 20.90
N TYR A 54 1.56 0.79 20.41
CA TYR A 54 1.61 1.27 19.04
C TYR A 54 2.76 0.57 18.29
N LEU A 55 2.48 0.14 17.06
CA LEU A 55 3.42 -0.52 16.17
C LEU A 55 3.50 0.28 14.86
N SER A 56 4.68 0.81 14.52
CA SER A 56 4.92 1.47 13.23
C SER A 56 5.65 0.52 12.29
N LYS A 57 5.17 0.39 11.05
CA LYS A 57 5.97 -0.22 9.98
C LYS A 57 7.07 0.74 9.54
N PRO A 58 8.24 0.27 9.09
CA PRO A 58 9.25 1.16 8.52
C PRO A 58 8.68 1.93 7.33
N PRO A 59 9.09 3.19 7.13
CA PRO A 59 8.69 3.96 5.96
C PRO A 59 9.19 3.26 4.68
N VAL A 60 8.61 3.61 3.54
CA VAL A 60 9.02 3.03 2.26
C VAL A 60 10.26 3.70 1.68
N GLU A 61 10.99 2.95 0.86
CA GLU A 61 12.20 3.43 0.17
C GLU A 61 12.01 3.54 -1.34
N LEU A 62 12.79 4.39 -1.99
CA LEU A 62 12.74 4.55 -3.45
C LEU A 62 13.11 3.23 -4.15
N LEU A 63 12.29 2.83 -5.13
CA LEU A 63 12.35 1.55 -5.86
C LEU A 63 12.13 0.31 -4.99
N GLU A 64 11.63 0.47 -3.77
CA GLU A 64 11.13 -0.66 -3.01
C GLU A 64 9.97 -1.32 -3.76
N VAL A 65 10.03 -2.64 -3.86
CA VAL A 65 9.05 -3.44 -4.58
C VAL A 65 8.50 -4.48 -3.62
N GLU A 66 7.18 -4.56 -3.48
CA GLU A 66 6.44 -5.60 -2.77
C GLU A 66 5.06 -5.74 -3.42
N LEU A 67 4.20 -6.62 -2.90
CA LEU A 67 2.78 -6.57 -3.24
C LEU A 67 2.19 -5.24 -2.72
N TYR A 68 1.20 -4.68 -3.43
CA TYR A 68 0.61 -3.42 -2.99
C TYR A 68 0.03 -3.49 -1.57
N SER A 69 -0.58 -4.63 -1.23
CA SER A 69 -1.11 -4.94 0.11
C SER A 69 -0.05 -4.83 1.22
N ASP A 70 1.22 -5.13 0.95
CA ASP A 70 2.31 -5.05 1.95
C ASP A 70 2.68 -3.61 2.32
N PHE A 71 2.47 -2.67 1.41
CA PHE A 71 2.71 -1.27 1.66
C PHE A 71 1.59 -0.57 2.43
N VAL A 72 0.46 -1.24 2.66
CA VAL A 72 -0.63 -0.71 3.48
C VAL A 72 -0.12 -0.41 4.88
N ARG A 73 -0.43 0.80 5.36
CA ARG A 73 0.03 1.38 6.65
C ARG A 73 1.55 1.62 6.74
N ARG A 74 2.29 1.65 5.64
CA ARG A 74 3.67 2.15 5.62
C ARG A 74 3.70 3.62 5.25
N SER A 75 4.45 4.43 5.99
CA SER A 75 4.57 5.85 5.66
C SER A 75 5.25 6.05 4.31
N ARG A 76 4.69 6.95 3.50
CA ARG A 76 5.27 7.40 2.22
C ARG A 76 6.07 8.68 2.36
N GLN A 77 6.15 9.22 3.59
CA GLN A 77 6.92 10.39 3.94
C GLN A 77 6.51 11.63 3.13
N GLY A 78 5.30 11.67 2.57
CA GLY A 78 4.82 12.71 1.66
C GLY A 78 5.56 12.83 0.32
N LYS A 79 6.59 12.00 0.07
CA LYS A 79 7.46 12.07 -1.12
C LYS A 79 7.26 10.95 -2.12
N TYR A 80 6.72 9.82 -1.68
CA TYR A 80 6.57 8.62 -2.50
C TYR A 80 5.11 8.20 -2.67
N GLU A 81 4.86 7.39 -3.68
CA GLU A 81 3.61 6.65 -3.87
C GLU A 81 3.97 5.23 -4.34
N ALA A 82 3.11 4.24 -4.06
CA ALA A 82 3.24 2.91 -4.65
C ALA A 82 2.43 2.83 -5.93
N ASP A 83 3.10 2.46 -7.00
CA ASP A 83 2.54 2.33 -8.32
C ASP A 83 2.40 0.86 -8.70
N HIS A 84 1.21 0.45 -9.16
CA HIS A 84 0.95 -0.94 -9.54
C HIS A 84 1.54 -1.22 -10.92
N MET A 85 2.30 -2.30 -11.03
CA MET A 85 3.01 -2.68 -12.24
C MET A 85 2.77 -4.18 -12.51
N PRO A 86 1.89 -4.54 -13.47
CA PRO A 86 1.14 -3.65 -14.37
C PRO A 86 0.00 -2.90 -13.67
N SER A 87 -0.63 -1.95 -14.39
CA SER A 87 -1.73 -1.15 -13.83
C SER A 87 -2.85 -2.00 -13.20
N LYS A 88 -3.37 -1.56 -12.05
CA LYS A 88 -4.49 -2.23 -11.36
C LYS A 88 -5.71 -2.43 -12.27
N ALA A 89 -5.98 -1.49 -13.17
CA ALA A 89 -7.08 -1.58 -14.12
C ALA A 89 -6.91 -2.75 -15.13
N ALA A 90 -5.69 -2.95 -15.64
CA ALA A 90 -5.37 -4.09 -16.51
C ALA A 90 -5.53 -5.43 -15.80
N VAL A 91 -5.09 -5.51 -14.54
CA VAL A 91 -5.26 -6.73 -13.72
C VAL A 91 -6.75 -7.01 -13.48
N LYS A 92 -7.55 -6.00 -13.14
CA LYS A 92 -9.01 -6.18 -13.01
C LYS A 92 -9.66 -6.68 -14.30
N ALA A 93 -9.27 -6.14 -15.44
CA ALA A 93 -9.77 -6.58 -16.75
C ALA A 93 -9.36 -8.04 -17.04
N TYR A 94 -8.12 -8.41 -16.72
CA TYR A 94 -7.63 -9.78 -16.85
C TYR A 94 -8.44 -10.75 -15.98
N LEU A 95 -8.65 -10.42 -14.71
CA LEU A 95 -9.39 -11.26 -13.77
C LEU A 95 -10.84 -11.46 -14.21
N LYS A 96 -11.52 -10.38 -14.64
CA LYS A 96 -12.89 -10.45 -15.18
C LYS A 96 -12.99 -11.37 -16.39
N ALA A 97 -11.99 -11.36 -17.27
CA ALA A 97 -12.00 -12.17 -18.48
C ALA A 97 -11.71 -13.66 -18.23
N HIS A 98 -10.85 -13.97 -17.25
CA HIS A 98 -10.40 -15.35 -17.00
C HIS A 98 -11.16 -16.07 -15.88
N TYR A 99 -11.82 -15.31 -15.00
CA TYR A 99 -12.56 -15.82 -13.85
C TYR A 99 -13.94 -15.15 -13.78
N PRO A 100 -14.85 -15.45 -14.73
CA PRO A 100 -16.16 -14.78 -14.84
C PRO A 100 -17.06 -14.99 -13.62
N GLU A 101 -16.76 -16.01 -12.80
CA GLU A 101 -17.50 -16.34 -11.58
C GLU A 101 -17.10 -15.45 -10.38
N MET A 102 -15.99 -14.71 -10.46
CA MET A 102 -15.55 -13.84 -9.37
C MET A 102 -16.50 -12.65 -9.20
N THR A 103 -16.81 -12.34 -7.95
CA THR A 103 -17.60 -11.13 -7.64
C THR A 103 -16.75 -9.87 -7.89
N PRO A 104 -17.39 -8.70 -8.13
CA PRO A 104 -16.68 -7.43 -8.21
C PRO A 104 -15.79 -7.15 -6.99
N GLU A 105 -16.24 -7.56 -5.80
CA GLU A 105 -15.51 -7.43 -4.54
C GLU A 105 -14.26 -8.33 -4.51
N ASP A 106 -14.37 -9.59 -4.94
CA ASP A 106 -13.23 -10.51 -5.00
C ASP A 106 -12.20 -10.03 -6.02
N ILE A 107 -12.64 -9.47 -7.16
CA ILE A 107 -11.75 -8.86 -8.15
C ILE A 107 -11.03 -7.65 -7.56
N GLU A 108 -11.72 -6.82 -6.78
CA GLU A 108 -11.10 -5.68 -6.11
C GLU A 108 -10.01 -6.13 -5.15
N LEU A 109 -10.29 -7.14 -4.32
CA LEU A 109 -9.35 -7.71 -3.36
C LEU A 109 -8.14 -8.35 -4.07
N ALA A 110 -8.37 -9.24 -5.02
CA ALA A 110 -7.31 -9.90 -5.78
C ALA A 110 -6.44 -8.91 -6.57
N SER A 111 -7.01 -7.79 -7.04
CA SER A 111 -6.24 -6.75 -7.73
C SER A 111 -5.29 -5.95 -6.83
N GLN A 112 -5.30 -6.18 -5.51
CA GLN A 112 -4.32 -5.63 -4.57
C GLN A 112 -3.06 -6.50 -4.43
N ASP A 113 -3.14 -7.78 -4.79
CA ASP A 113 -1.99 -8.70 -4.75
C ASP A 113 -1.26 -8.70 -6.09
N VAL A 114 -0.85 -7.50 -6.48
CA VAL A 114 -0.07 -7.20 -7.68
C VAL A 114 1.21 -6.51 -7.21
N ALA A 115 2.32 -6.79 -7.90
CA ALA A 115 3.57 -6.09 -7.63
C ALA A 115 3.37 -4.56 -7.76
N ALA A 116 3.88 -3.84 -6.78
CA ALA A 116 3.92 -2.40 -6.80
C ALA A 116 5.34 -1.91 -6.52
N ILE A 117 5.71 -0.78 -7.13
CA ILE A 117 7.00 -0.13 -6.95
C ILE A 117 6.81 1.24 -6.31
N VAL A 118 7.68 1.56 -5.36
CA VAL A 118 7.68 2.85 -4.69
C VAL A 118 8.46 3.85 -5.53
N ILE A 119 7.78 4.89 -5.99
CA ILE A 119 8.32 5.92 -6.87
C ILE A 119 8.05 7.32 -6.32
N PRO A 120 8.78 8.35 -6.76
CA PRO A 120 8.50 9.73 -6.37
C PRO A 120 7.07 10.11 -6.75
N LYS A 121 6.36 10.78 -5.84
CA LYS A 121 4.98 11.25 -6.04
C LYS A 121 4.83 12.01 -7.35
N LYS A 122 5.79 12.89 -7.67
CA LYS A 122 5.80 13.65 -8.93
C LYS A 122 5.85 12.75 -10.17
N VAL A 123 6.66 11.67 -10.14
CA VAL A 123 6.78 10.72 -11.26
C VAL A 123 5.47 9.96 -11.45
N HIS A 124 4.87 9.44 -10.37
CA HIS A 124 3.59 8.76 -10.44
C HIS A 124 2.51 9.70 -11.01
N GLN A 125 2.37 10.89 -10.41
CA GLN A 125 1.30 11.82 -10.74
C GLN A 125 1.44 12.50 -12.11
N GLN A 126 2.64 12.64 -12.67
CA GLN A 126 2.86 13.38 -13.91
C GLN A 126 3.18 12.50 -15.09
N ILE A 127 3.85 11.36 -14.88
CA ILE A 127 4.45 10.58 -15.97
C ILE A 127 3.80 9.20 -16.07
N SER A 128 3.55 8.54 -14.94
CA SER A 128 3.02 7.18 -14.97
C SER A 128 1.62 7.12 -15.58
N GLU A 129 1.42 6.19 -16.52
CA GLU A 129 0.13 5.95 -17.17
C GLU A 129 -0.87 5.25 -16.26
N THR A 130 -0.38 4.65 -15.18
CA THR A 130 -1.18 3.97 -14.15
C THR A 130 -1.88 4.95 -13.21
N TYR A 131 -1.46 6.22 -13.20
CA TYR A 131 -2.00 7.24 -12.30
C TYR A 131 -3.36 7.77 -12.76
N GLY A 132 -4.28 7.90 -11.80
CA GLY A 132 -5.47 8.75 -11.92
C GLY A 132 -6.38 8.45 -13.11
N GLY A 133 -6.43 7.21 -13.59
CA GLY A 133 -7.30 6.82 -14.71
C GLY A 133 -6.84 7.31 -16.08
N ARG A 134 -5.56 7.68 -16.23
CA ARG A 134 -4.98 8.06 -17.53
C ARG A 134 -4.91 6.90 -18.52
N ASN A 135 -4.90 5.68 -18.01
CA ASN A 135 -4.90 4.49 -18.85
C ASN A 135 -6.23 4.42 -19.63
N THR A 136 -6.14 4.41 -20.96
CA THR A 136 -7.32 4.38 -21.84
C THR A 136 -7.95 2.99 -21.84
N SER A 137 -9.25 2.88 -22.11
CA SER A 137 -9.93 1.57 -22.17
C SER A 137 -9.28 0.60 -23.17
N ALA A 138 -8.82 1.10 -24.32
CA ALA A 138 -8.14 0.29 -25.33
C ALA A 138 -6.79 -0.24 -24.82
N GLN A 139 -6.03 0.59 -24.10
CA GLN A 139 -4.76 0.19 -23.51
C GLN A 139 -4.96 -0.80 -22.34
N ILE A 140 -5.97 -0.59 -21.50
CA ILE A 140 -6.37 -1.54 -20.46
C ILE A 140 -6.72 -2.91 -21.06
N GLU A 141 -7.50 -2.93 -22.14
CA GLU A 141 -7.87 -4.18 -22.81
C GLU A 141 -6.63 -4.88 -23.38
N LEU A 142 -5.74 -4.14 -24.05
CA LEU A 142 -4.49 -4.68 -24.58
C LEU A 142 -3.60 -5.25 -23.45
N ASP A 143 -3.43 -4.49 -22.38
CA ASP A 143 -2.60 -4.88 -21.23
C ASP A 143 -3.13 -6.11 -20.53
N SER A 144 -4.46 -6.21 -20.40
CA SER A 144 -5.11 -7.36 -19.78
C SER A 144 -4.83 -8.68 -20.51
N LYS A 145 -4.47 -8.63 -21.80
CA LYS A 145 -4.11 -9.82 -22.59
C LYS A 145 -2.67 -10.24 -22.39
N ASN A 146 -1.79 -9.35 -21.90
CA ASN A 146 -0.40 -9.65 -21.62
C ASN A 146 0.14 -8.76 -20.48
N LEU A 147 -0.16 -9.17 -19.25
CA LEU A 147 0.23 -8.46 -18.02
C LEU A 147 1.74 -8.32 -17.88
N ARG A 148 2.51 -9.29 -18.40
CA ARG A 148 3.98 -9.26 -18.36
C ARG A 148 4.53 -8.13 -19.23
N ALA A 149 4.08 -8.03 -20.47
CA ALA A 149 4.47 -6.95 -21.37
C ALA A 149 3.96 -5.58 -20.89
N ALA A 150 2.77 -5.55 -20.28
CA ALA A 150 2.22 -4.33 -19.69
C ALA A 150 3.11 -3.79 -18.57
N LEU A 151 3.63 -4.65 -17.69
CA LEU A 151 4.58 -4.26 -16.64
C LEU A 151 5.82 -3.60 -17.25
N ASP A 152 6.44 -4.27 -18.23
CA ASP A 152 7.67 -3.78 -18.84
C ASP A 152 7.47 -2.40 -19.45
N ARG A 153 6.37 -2.22 -20.19
CA ARG A 153 6.02 -0.92 -20.77
C ARG A 153 5.75 0.15 -19.71
N ASN A 154 4.98 -0.16 -18.67
CA ASN A 154 4.67 0.79 -17.60
C ASN A 154 5.97 1.25 -16.91
N LEU A 155 6.91 0.34 -16.62
CA LEU A 155 8.19 0.68 -16.00
C LEU A 155 9.10 1.46 -16.96
N ASP A 156 9.17 1.06 -18.22
CA ASP A 156 9.98 1.75 -19.24
C ASP A 156 9.54 3.19 -19.45
N ALA A 157 8.24 3.47 -19.38
CA ALA A 157 7.69 4.81 -19.48
C ALA A 157 8.20 5.76 -18.38
N ILE A 158 8.38 5.26 -17.15
CA ILE A 158 8.83 6.07 -16.01
C ILE A 158 10.35 5.99 -15.76
N LYS A 159 11.04 5.03 -16.37
CA LYS A 159 12.48 4.76 -16.16
C LYS A 159 13.38 5.99 -16.35
N PRO A 160 13.22 6.84 -17.40
CA PRO A 160 14.03 8.06 -17.53
C PRO A 160 13.89 8.99 -16.33
N ALA A 161 12.66 9.22 -15.85
CA ALA A 161 12.40 10.09 -14.71
C ALA A 161 12.93 9.50 -13.40
N LEU A 162 12.87 8.18 -13.22
CA LEU A 162 13.48 7.52 -12.07
C LEU A 162 14.99 7.79 -12.00
N LYS A 163 15.69 7.82 -13.14
CA LYS A 163 17.13 8.15 -13.21
C LYS A 163 17.41 9.59 -12.81
N GLU A 164 16.57 10.54 -13.23
CA GLU A 164 16.66 11.94 -12.78
C GLU A 164 16.48 12.07 -11.26
N HIS A 165 15.73 11.16 -10.66
CA HIS A 165 15.55 11.04 -9.21
C HIS A 165 16.63 10.18 -8.51
N GLY A 166 17.76 9.91 -9.18
CA GLY A 166 18.93 9.26 -8.58
C GLY A 166 18.92 7.73 -8.61
N ALA A 167 17.98 7.11 -9.31
CA ALA A 167 18.00 5.67 -9.53
C ALA A 167 19.09 5.27 -10.53
N THR A 168 19.83 4.21 -10.22
CA THR A 168 20.76 3.59 -11.18
C THR A 168 20.02 2.58 -12.04
N GLU A 169 20.53 2.35 -13.25
CA GLU A 169 20.02 1.31 -14.16
C GLU A 169 19.88 -0.05 -13.45
N ASN A 170 20.93 -0.49 -12.74
CA ASN A 170 20.95 -1.76 -12.04
C ASN A 170 19.85 -1.88 -10.97
N LYS A 171 19.55 -0.78 -10.25
CA LYS A 171 18.47 -0.78 -9.26
C LYS A 171 17.10 -0.88 -9.91
N ILE A 172 16.88 -0.19 -11.03
CA ILE A 172 15.62 -0.26 -11.79
C ILE A 172 15.41 -1.67 -12.34
N GLU A 173 16.44 -2.29 -12.93
CA GLU A 173 16.32 -3.65 -13.48
C GLU A 173 16.21 -4.74 -12.40
N SER A 174 16.80 -4.51 -11.22
CA SER A 174 16.56 -5.36 -10.04
C SER A 174 15.12 -5.25 -9.57
N ALA A 175 14.55 -4.04 -9.53
CA ALA A 175 13.15 -3.81 -9.22
C ALA A 175 12.22 -4.48 -10.25
N ARG A 176 12.52 -4.34 -11.56
CA ARG A 176 11.81 -5.05 -12.64
C ARG A 176 11.78 -6.55 -12.42
N SER A 177 12.95 -7.14 -12.15
CA SER A 177 13.09 -8.58 -11.92
C SER A 177 12.29 -9.03 -10.70
N LYS A 178 12.31 -8.26 -9.60
CA LYS A 178 11.52 -8.55 -8.41
C LYS A 178 10.01 -8.47 -8.68
N MET A 179 9.54 -7.45 -9.41
CA MET A 179 8.11 -7.35 -9.75
C MET A 179 7.65 -8.50 -10.64
N HIS A 180 8.47 -8.90 -11.63
CA HIS A 180 8.17 -10.07 -12.46
C HIS A 180 8.08 -11.35 -11.64
N LYS A 181 8.97 -11.54 -10.65
CA LYS A 181 8.90 -12.68 -9.75
C LYS A 181 7.60 -12.67 -8.94
N LEU A 182 7.28 -11.56 -8.28
CA LEU A 182 6.05 -11.44 -7.48
C LEU A 182 4.79 -11.72 -8.30
N ASN A 183 4.68 -11.14 -9.49
CA ASN A 183 3.52 -11.37 -10.36
C ASN A 183 3.45 -12.81 -10.88
N SER A 184 4.61 -13.49 -11.08
CA SER A 184 4.65 -14.91 -11.40
C SER A 184 4.16 -15.76 -10.22
N ASP A 185 4.64 -15.45 -9.00
CA ASP A 185 4.27 -16.15 -7.77
C ASP A 185 2.76 -15.98 -7.46
N MET A 186 2.17 -14.84 -7.81
CA MET A 186 0.73 -14.58 -7.74
C MET A 186 -0.10 -15.17 -8.89
N GLY A 187 0.55 -15.85 -9.85
CA GLY A 187 -0.13 -16.50 -10.98
C GLY A 187 -0.69 -15.54 -12.04
N LEU A 188 -0.20 -14.29 -12.10
CA LEU A 188 -0.63 -13.29 -13.08
C LEU A 188 -0.01 -13.48 -14.46
N TYR A 189 1.11 -14.20 -14.54
CA TYR A 189 1.73 -14.56 -15.80
C TYR A 189 1.34 -16.00 -16.14
N LYS A 190 0.47 -16.15 -17.13
CA LYS A 190 0.14 -17.44 -17.76
C LYS A 190 0.87 -17.57 -19.07
#